data_AF-A0A7J8T526-F1
#
_entry.id   AF-A0A7J8T526-F1
#
_cell.length_a   1.000
_cell.length_b   1.000
_cell.length_c   1.000
_cell.angle_alpha   90.00
_cell.angle_beta   90.00
_cell.angle_gamma   90.00
#
_symmetry.space_group_name_H-M   'P 1'
#
loop_
_entity.id
_entity.type
_entity.pdbx_description
1 polymer ?
#
loop_
_entity_poly.entity_id
_entity_poly.type
_entity_poly.pdbx_seq_one_letter_code
_entity_poly.pdbx_strand_id
1 'polypeptide(L)'
;MLFAAFSCTQCLMYLYHYPDIWYDYATWQAKSGSMDAAVKVFQRALKALPESEMLKYAYAELEESRGALQSAKKLYESLLGDAAETTALAHIQFIRFLRRNEGVEAARKYFLDARKSPSCTYHVYVAYALMAFCLDKDPKVAHNVFEAGLKQFMHEPVYILEYADFLSCLNDDRNIRALFERALSSLPQEESIEIWKRFTQFEKTYGDLASMLKVEQRRKEALSGTIEEGASALETSLLDLISRYSFKDLWPCSSKDLDHLSRQEWLSKNIGKKVDKSALSNGSAMTDKSTSAPSGVPTASLKVLRPDTSQMVIYDPRQHHGTSFCLSKNICL
;
A
#
# COMPACT_ATOMS: atom_id res chain seq x y z
N MET A 1 0.48 15.50 44.01
CA MET A 1 0.27 16.50 42.94
C MET A 1 1.45 17.44 42.76
N LEU A 2 1.89 18.18 43.81
CA LEU A 2 2.95 19.19 43.68
C LEU A 2 4.28 18.67 43.11
N PHE A 3 4.72 17.47 43.52
CA PHE A 3 5.99 16.89 43.04
C PHE A 3 5.99 16.58 41.54
N ALA A 4 4.89 16.02 41.02
CA ALA A 4 4.76 15.69 39.60
C ALA A 4 4.65 16.95 38.73
N ALA A 5 3.89 17.96 39.16
CA ALA A 5 3.85 19.26 38.48
C ALA A 5 5.24 19.90 38.44
N PHE A 6 5.98 19.86 39.55
CA PHE A 6 7.35 20.36 39.61
C PHE A 6 8.29 19.61 38.66
N SER A 7 8.26 18.28 38.66
CA SER A 7 9.05 17.47 37.73
C SER A 7 8.75 17.80 36.27
N CYS A 8 7.47 17.92 35.87
CA CYS A 8 7.12 18.33 34.50
C CYS A 8 7.66 19.73 34.17
N THR A 9 7.59 20.69 35.10
CA THR A 9 8.15 22.03 34.86
C THR A 9 9.67 22.02 34.71
N GLN A 10 10.37 21.16 35.45
CA GLN A 10 11.82 20.99 35.33
C GLN A 10 12.19 20.29 34.01
N CYS A 11 11.46 19.25 33.63
CA CYS A 11 11.64 18.58 32.33
C CYS A 11 11.47 19.56 31.17
N LEU A 12 10.45 20.43 31.22
CA LEU A 12 10.19 21.45 30.21
C LEU A 12 11.29 22.52 30.10
N MET A 13 12.17 22.67 31.10
CA MET A 13 13.33 23.56 30.97
C MET A 13 14.38 23.01 29.99
N TYR A 14 14.50 21.69 29.91
CA TYR A 14 15.49 21.02 29.06
C TYR A 14 14.88 20.47 27.76
N LEU A 15 13.61 20.07 27.79
CA LEU A 15 12.87 19.46 26.69
C LEU A 15 11.79 20.39 26.15
N TYR A 16 12.08 21.69 26.11
CA TYR A 16 11.11 22.74 25.75
C TYR A 16 10.52 22.60 24.35
N HIS A 17 11.28 22.02 23.41
CA HIS A 17 10.91 21.89 22.01
C HIS A 17 10.20 20.57 21.65
N TYR A 18 9.84 19.77 22.65
CA TYR A 18 9.25 18.44 22.48
C TYR A 18 7.73 18.49 22.76
N PRO A 19 6.87 18.40 21.71
CA PRO A 19 5.41 18.51 21.85
C PRO A 19 4.78 17.46 22.77
N ASP A 20 5.34 16.25 22.81
CA ASP A 20 4.93 15.13 23.65
C ASP A 20 5.02 15.47 25.14
N ILE A 21 6.11 16.12 25.58
CA ILE A 21 6.29 16.51 26.99
C ILE A 21 5.23 17.55 27.41
N TRP A 22 4.91 18.49 26.52
CA TRP A 22 3.84 19.47 26.75
C TRP A 22 2.47 18.81 26.84
N TYR A 23 2.20 17.86 25.95
CA TYR A 23 0.95 17.11 25.93
C TYR A 23 0.78 16.26 27.20
N ASP A 24 1.82 15.53 27.61
CA ASP A 24 1.82 14.72 28.83
C ASP A 24 1.58 15.58 30.07
N TYR A 25 2.22 16.76 30.14
CA TYR A 25 2.00 17.67 31.24
C TYR A 25 0.56 18.22 31.26
N ALA A 26 0.03 18.63 30.11
CA ALA A 26 -1.32 19.16 30.01
C ALA A 26 -2.38 18.10 30.34
N THR A 27 -2.23 16.87 29.82
CA THR A 27 -3.15 15.76 30.10
C THR A 27 -3.08 15.32 31.56
N TRP A 28 -1.88 15.27 32.15
CA TRP A 28 -1.74 15.02 33.59
C TRP A 28 -2.45 16.09 34.42
N GLN A 29 -2.33 17.36 34.03
CA GLN A 29 -2.99 18.48 34.71
C GLN A 29 -4.52 18.43 34.56
N ALA A 30 -5.02 17.99 33.40
CA ALA A 30 -6.45 17.79 33.16
C ALA A 30 -7.03 16.65 34.02
N LYS A 31 -6.27 15.56 34.21
CA LYS A 31 -6.68 14.40 35.02
C LYS A 31 -6.56 14.62 36.53
N SER A 32 -5.46 15.23 36.96
CA SER A 32 -5.10 15.35 38.39
C SER A 32 -5.53 16.68 39.00
N GLY A 33 -5.82 17.68 38.17
CA GLY A 33 -6.12 19.05 38.59
C GLY A 33 -7.44 19.54 38.02
N SER A 34 -7.39 20.68 37.31
CA SER A 34 -8.54 21.30 36.64
C SER A 34 -8.23 21.45 35.15
N MET A 35 -9.27 21.37 34.32
CA MET A 35 -9.21 21.67 32.89
C MET A 35 -8.62 23.07 32.64
N ASP A 36 -8.91 24.07 33.50
CA ASP A 36 -8.35 25.42 33.36
C ASP A 36 -6.83 25.47 33.52
N ALA A 37 -6.28 24.60 34.37
CA ALA A 37 -4.84 24.50 34.52
C ALA A 37 -4.20 23.82 33.31
N ALA A 38 -4.85 22.81 32.72
CA ALA A 38 -4.40 22.19 31.47
C ALA A 38 -4.42 23.20 30.29
N VAL A 39 -5.43 24.07 30.22
CA VAL A 39 -5.50 25.15 29.24
C VAL A 39 -4.30 26.10 29.38
N LYS A 40 -3.93 26.50 30.61
CA LYS A 40 -2.74 27.32 30.84
C LYS A 40 -1.45 26.63 30.36
N VAL A 41 -1.36 25.30 30.52
CA VAL A 41 -0.22 24.53 29.99
C VAL A 41 -0.21 24.57 28.46
N PHE A 42 -1.34 24.30 27.79
CA PHE A 42 -1.41 24.36 26.33
C PHE A 42 -1.15 25.77 25.77
N GLN A 43 -1.65 26.82 26.42
CA GLN A 43 -1.35 28.20 26.03
C GLN A 43 0.16 28.51 26.14
N ARG A 44 0.83 27.98 27.16
CA ARG A 44 2.28 28.09 27.28
C ARG A 44 2.99 27.25 26.20
N ALA A 45 2.49 26.05 25.90
CA ALA A 45 3.02 25.17 24.88
C ALA A 45 2.94 25.82 23.48
N LEU A 46 1.83 26.47 23.13
CA LEU A 46 1.70 27.17 21.84
C LEU A 46 2.51 28.47 21.77
N LYS A 47 2.84 29.10 22.91
CA LYS A 47 3.84 30.18 22.94
C LYS A 47 5.26 29.65 22.71
N ALA A 48 5.54 28.43 23.17
CA ALA A 48 6.81 27.76 22.96
C ALA A 48 6.98 27.26 21.52
N LEU A 49 5.91 26.69 20.98
CA LEU A 49 5.88 25.93 19.72
C LEU A 49 4.64 26.35 18.91
N PRO A 50 4.63 27.55 18.32
CA PRO A 50 3.46 28.08 17.60
C PRO A 50 3.12 27.29 16.34
N GLU A 51 4.10 26.64 15.71
CA GLU A 51 3.90 25.84 14.50
C GLU A 51 3.54 24.37 14.76
N SER A 52 3.45 23.95 16.03
CA SER A 52 3.12 22.57 16.34
C SER A 52 1.64 22.27 16.09
N GLU A 53 1.34 21.68 14.93
CA GLU A 53 -0.01 21.23 14.62
C GLU A 53 -0.54 20.23 15.65
N MET A 54 0.31 19.31 16.11
CA MET A 54 -0.04 18.30 17.12
C MET A 54 -0.57 18.95 18.41
N LEU A 55 0.11 20.00 18.90
CA LEU A 55 -0.35 20.72 20.09
C LEU A 55 -1.61 21.53 19.84
N LYS A 56 -1.77 22.10 18.64
CA LYS A 56 -3.01 22.80 18.26
C LYS A 56 -4.20 21.84 18.24
N TYR A 57 -4.06 20.64 17.67
CA TYR A 57 -5.10 19.61 17.68
C TYR A 57 -5.43 19.15 19.11
N ALA A 58 -4.43 18.83 19.92
CA ALA A 58 -4.64 18.40 21.30
C ALA A 58 -5.33 19.48 22.15
N TYR A 59 -4.95 20.75 21.95
CA TYR A 59 -5.59 21.85 22.65
C TYR A 59 -7.03 22.10 22.15
N ALA A 60 -7.28 21.96 20.85
CA ALA A 60 -8.63 22.07 20.29
C ALA A 60 -9.55 20.98 20.84
N GLU A 61 -9.05 19.74 20.99
CA GLU A 61 -9.79 18.64 21.62
C GLU A 61 -10.10 18.92 23.09
N LEU A 62 -9.13 19.47 23.85
CA LEU A 62 -9.39 19.90 25.23
C LEU A 62 -10.48 20.97 25.30
N GLU A 63 -10.39 22.01 24.47
CA GLU A 63 -11.37 23.10 24.41
C GLU A 63 -12.76 22.61 24.00
N GLU A 64 -12.83 21.64 23.08
CA GLU A 64 -14.08 20.99 22.71
C GLU A 64 -14.66 20.15 23.85
N SER A 65 -13.83 19.38 24.56
CA SER A 65 -14.27 18.52 25.68
C SER A 65 -14.87 19.30 26.85
N ARG A 66 -14.44 20.55 27.05
CA ARG A 66 -14.98 21.47 28.07
C ARG A 66 -16.18 22.30 27.58
N GLY A 67 -16.62 22.12 26.33
CA GLY A 67 -17.72 22.87 25.71
C GLY A 67 -17.36 24.26 25.18
N ALA A 68 -16.08 24.64 25.14
CA ALA A 68 -15.62 25.93 24.64
C ALA A 68 -15.47 25.93 23.10
N LEU A 69 -16.59 25.68 22.40
CA LEU A 69 -16.60 25.43 20.95
C LEU A 69 -16.00 26.57 20.11
N GLN A 70 -16.22 27.82 20.51
CA GLN A 70 -15.66 28.98 19.80
C GLN A 70 -14.12 29.06 19.91
N SER A 71 -13.58 28.63 21.05
CA SER A 71 -12.14 28.56 21.28
C SER A 71 -11.51 27.43 20.46
N ALA A 72 -12.15 26.24 20.47
CA ALA A 72 -11.76 25.11 19.63
C ALA A 72 -11.80 25.46 18.13
N LYS A 73 -12.86 26.14 17.68
CA LYS A 73 -13.01 26.60 16.30
C LYS A 73 -11.85 27.50 15.86
N LYS A 74 -11.48 28.48 16.69
CA LYS A 74 -10.32 29.36 16.42
C LYS A 74 -9.00 28.59 16.30
N LEU A 75 -8.82 27.53 17.08
CA LEU A 75 -7.62 26.69 16.99
C LEU A 75 -7.59 25.93 15.66
N TYR A 76 -8.71 25.37 15.23
CA TYR A 76 -8.80 24.74 13.91
C TYR A 76 -8.64 25.76 12.77
N GLU A 77 -9.22 26.95 12.86
CA GLU A 77 -9.02 28.01 11.87
C GLU A 77 -7.56 28.46 11.82
N SER A 78 -6.85 28.47 12.96
CA SER A 78 -5.42 28.80 13.00
C SER A 78 -4.53 27.74 12.33
N LEU A 79 -5.03 26.50 12.20
CA LEU A 79 -4.38 25.43 11.41
C LEU A 79 -4.65 25.57 9.91
N LEU A 80 -5.64 26.35 9.51
CA LEU A 80 -5.91 26.59 8.09
C LEU A 80 -4.98 27.64 7.50
N GLY A 81 -4.40 28.53 8.32
CA GLY A 81 -3.34 29.46 7.93
C GLY A 81 -3.61 30.22 6.62
N ASP A 82 -2.55 30.47 5.86
CA ASP A 82 -2.65 30.90 4.46
C ASP A 82 -2.93 29.70 3.55
N ALA A 83 -3.69 29.91 2.47
CA ALA A 83 -4.13 28.85 1.55
C ALA A 83 -2.98 27.98 0.98
N ALA A 84 -1.75 28.51 0.92
CA ALA A 84 -0.57 27.80 0.44
C ALA A 84 0.04 26.85 1.47
N GLU A 85 -0.15 27.10 2.76
CA GLU A 85 0.40 26.29 3.87
C GLU A 85 -0.64 25.32 4.43
N THR A 86 -1.92 25.50 4.09
CA THR A 86 -2.98 24.62 4.57
C THR A 86 -2.74 23.17 4.15
N THR A 87 -2.65 22.27 5.12
CA THR A 87 -2.55 20.84 4.82
C THR A 87 -3.94 20.26 4.52
N ALA A 88 -3.99 19.23 3.67
CA ALA A 88 -5.22 18.47 3.45
C ALA A 88 -5.78 17.88 4.77
N LEU A 89 -4.89 17.52 5.70
CA LEU A 89 -5.26 17.04 7.02
C LEU A 89 -6.00 18.13 7.82
N ALA A 90 -5.52 19.38 7.81
CA ALA A 90 -6.20 20.50 8.49
C ALA A 90 -7.63 20.71 7.94
N HIS A 91 -7.82 20.67 6.62
CA HIS A 91 -9.16 20.70 6.03
C HIS A 91 -10.04 19.55 6.53
N ILE A 92 -9.52 18.31 6.55
CA ILE A 92 -10.28 17.13 7.00
C ILE A 92 -10.68 17.27 8.47
N GLN A 93 -9.76 17.69 9.34
CA GLN A 93 -10.07 17.85 10.76
C GLN A 93 -11.08 18.97 11.01
N PHE A 94 -10.98 20.08 10.28
CA PHE A 94 -11.96 21.15 10.42
C PHE A 94 -13.35 20.74 9.90
N ILE A 95 -13.43 20.02 8.78
CA ILE A 95 -14.70 19.45 8.30
C ILE A 95 -15.30 18.53 9.38
N ARG A 96 -14.50 17.66 10.02
CA ARG A 96 -14.96 16.77 11.10
C ARG A 96 -15.46 17.56 12.31
N PHE A 97 -14.75 18.61 12.70
CA PHE A 97 -15.16 19.51 13.79
C PHE A 97 -16.49 20.19 13.47
N LEU A 98 -16.63 20.81 12.30
CA LEU A 98 -17.86 21.46 11.86
C LEU A 98 -19.02 20.46 11.80
N ARG A 99 -18.79 19.26 11.27
CA ARG A 99 -19.84 18.24 11.18
C ARG A 99 -20.36 17.84 12.56
N ARG A 100 -19.47 17.66 13.53
CA ARG A 100 -19.80 17.23 14.90
C ARG A 100 -20.47 18.32 15.73
N ASN A 101 -20.10 19.59 15.53
CA ASN A 101 -20.54 20.70 16.39
C ASN A 101 -21.56 21.65 15.73
N GLU A 102 -21.53 21.82 14.41
CA GLU A 102 -22.36 22.75 13.63
C GLU A 102 -23.27 22.02 12.61
N GLY A 103 -23.09 20.71 12.45
CA GLY A 103 -23.94 19.85 11.62
C GLY A 103 -23.44 19.65 10.18
N VAL A 104 -24.18 18.81 9.44
CA VAL A 104 -23.80 18.33 8.09
C VAL A 104 -23.73 19.48 7.07
N GLU A 105 -24.64 20.45 7.14
CA GLU A 105 -24.68 21.57 6.20
C GLU A 105 -23.49 22.52 6.37
N ALA A 106 -23.03 22.76 7.60
CA ALA A 106 -21.84 23.56 7.86
C ALA A 106 -20.58 22.88 7.29
N ALA A 107 -20.44 21.57 7.51
CA ALA A 107 -19.37 20.77 6.94
C ALA A 107 -19.39 20.75 5.40
N ARG A 108 -20.58 20.63 4.79
CA ARG A 108 -20.77 20.69 3.34
C ARG A 108 -20.35 22.03 2.78
N LYS A 109 -20.83 23.13 3.38
CA LYS A 109 -20.49 24.49 2.95
C LYS A 109 -18.98 24.71 2.94
N TYR A 110 -18.31 24.28 4.01
CA TYR A 110 -16.86 24.40 4.09
C TYR A 110 -16.12 23.48 3.10
N PHE A 111 -16.57 22.24 2.90
CA PHE A 111 -15.99 21.34 1.89
C PHE A 111 -16.04 21.96 0.49
N LEU A 112 -17.17 22.56 0.10
CA LEU A 112 -17.29 23.25 -1.19
C LEU A 112 -16.33 24.42 -1.35
N ASP A 113 -15.95 25.05 -0.24
CA ASP A 113 -14.97 26.14 -0.25
C ASP A 113 -13.53 25.61 -0.29
N ALA A 114 -13.21 24.60 0.52
CA ALA A 114 -11.90 23.94 0.56
C ALA A 114 -11.48 23.41 -0.81
N ARG A 115 -12.42 22.91 -1.62
CA ARG A 115 -12.17 22.43 -3.00
C ARG A 115 -11.61 23.49 -3.96
N LYS A 116 -11.79 24.76 -3.66
CA LYS A 116 -11.25 25.87 -4.47
C LYS A 116 -9.80 26.18 -4.12
N SER A 117 -9.32 25.68 -2.97
CA SER A 117 -7.95 25.88 -2.52
C SER A 117 -6.98 25.04 -3.37
N PRO A 118 -5.82 25.58 -3.78
CA PRO A 118 -4.80 24.81 -4.49
C PRO A 118 -4.21 23.67 -3.64
N SER A 119 -4.30 23.77 -2.31
CA SER A 119 -3.83 22.74 -1.36
C SER A 119 -4.82 21.58 -1.15
N CYS A 120 -5.99 21.61 -1.80
CA CYS A 120 -6.98 20.54 -1.68
C CYS A 120 -6.55 19.30 -2.45
N THR A 121 -6.01 18.30 -1.74
CA THR A 121 -5.68 16.98 -2.30
C THR A 121 -6.88 16.05 -2.33
N TYR A 122 -6.73 14.89 -3.00
CA TYR A 122 -7.76 13.86 -3.09
C TYR A 122 -8.25 13.37 -1.71
N HIS A 123 -7.39 13.40 -0.69
CA HIS A 123 -7.73 12.96 0.68
C HIS A 123 -8.95 13.69 1.24
N VAL A 124 -9.12 14.98 0.92
CA VAL A 124 -10.26 15.78 1.39
C VAL A 124 -11.57 15.26 0.78
N TYR A 125 -11.55 14.89 -0.51
CA TYR A 125 -12.69 14.30 -1.21
C TYR A 125 -13.04 12.93 -0.63
N VAL A 126 -12.05 12.05 -0.46
CA VAL A 126 -12.25 10.71 0.13
C VAL A 126 -12.83 10.84 1.54
N ALA A 127 -12.22 11.65 2.40
CA ALA A 127 -12.68 11.85 3.77
C ALA A 127 -14.12 12.36 3.82
N TYR A 128 -14.47 13.37 2.99
CA TYR A 128 -15.83 13.91 2.96
C TYR A 128 -16.85 12.89 2.43
N ALA A 129 -16.52 12.16 1.36
CA ALA A 129 -17.39 11.13 0.80
C ALA A 129 -17.64 9.99 1.81
N LEU A 130 -16.60 9.52 2.51
CA LEU A 130 -16.73 8.50 3.54
C LEU A 130 -17.53 8.99 4.75
N MET A 131 -17.43 10.27 5.13
CA MET A 131 -18.31 10.85 6.16
C MET A 131 -19.77 10.84 5.70
N ALA A 132 -20.05 11.31 4.48
CA ALA A 132 -21.40 11.31 3.92
C ALA A 132 -21.99 9.88 3.84
N PHE A 133 -21.19 8.89 3.47
CA PHE A 133 -21.60 7.50 3.39
C PHE A 133 -21.78 6.84 4.77
N CYS A 134 -20.74 6.87 5.60
CA CYS A 134 -20.70 6.11 6.85
C CYS A 134 -21.51 6.78 7.97
N LEU A 135 -21.55 8.10 8.01
CA LEU A 135 -22.12 8.86 9.13
C LEU A 135 -23.48 9.45 8.77
N ASP A 136 -23.57 10.08 7.59
CA ASP A 136 -24.82 10.73 7.16
C ASP A 136 -25.76 9.76 6.41
N LYS A 137 -25.29 8.54 6.12
CA LYS A 137 -26.02 7.45 5.44
C LYS A 137 -26.58 7.85 4.08
N ASP A 138 -25.89 8.76 3.39
CA ASP A 138 -26.26 9.24 2.04
C ASP A 138 -25.25 8.76 0.99
N PRO A 139 -25.46 7.56 0.40
CA PRO A 139 -24.57 7.02 -0.62
C PRO A 139 -24.61 7.84 -1.92
N LYS A 140 -25.69 8.59 -2.18
CA LYS A 140 -25.81 9.41 -3.40
C LYS A 140 -24.87 10.61 -3.31
N VAL A 141 -24.83 11.27 -2.15
CA VAL A 141 -23.89 12.37 -1.92
C VAL A 141 -22.45 11.87 -2.00
N ALA A 142 -22.14 10.73 -1.37
CA ALA A 142 -20.80 10.14 -1.44
C ALA A 142 -20.38 9.83 -2.89
N HIS A 143 -21.25 9.19 -3.68
CA HIS A 143 -21.01 8.92 -5.09
C HIS A 143 -20.77 10.20 -5.91
N ASN A 144 -21.59 11.24 -5.70
CA ASN A 144 -21.42 12.54 -6.37
C ASN A 144 -20.10 13.22 -6.02
N VAL A 145 -19.65 13.10 -4.76
CA VAL A 145 -18.35 13.64 -4.33
C VAL A 145 -17.21 12.88 -5.01
N PHE A 146 -17.29 11.55 -5.08
CA PHE A 146 -16.28 10.75 -5.77
C PHE A 146 -16.21 11.07 -7.26
N GLU A 147 -17.34 11.12 -7.97
CA GLU A 147 -17.37 11.52 -9.39
C GLU A 147 -16.88 12.95 -9.61
N ALA A 148 -17.12 13.87 -8.67
CA ALA A 148 -16.58 15.22 -8.74
C ALA A 148 -15.04 15.24 -8.58
N GLY A 149 -14.49 14.52 -7.61
CA GLY A 149 -13.03 14.46 -7.40
C GLY A 149 -12.32 13.69 -8.50
N LEU A 150 -12.99 12.72 -9.11
CA LEU A 150 -12.47 11.97 -10.25
C LEU A 150 -12.10 12.88 -11.43
N LYS A 151 -12.85 13.95 -11.69
CA LYS A 151 -12.50 14.92 -12.74
C LYS A 151 -11.14 15.59 -12.54
N GLN A 152 -10.65 15.65 -11.30
CA GLN A 152 -9.39 16.29 -10.94
C GLN A 152 -8.28 15.26 -10.65
N PHE A 153 -8.61 14.11 -10.08
CA PHE A 153 -7.65 13.11 -9.59
C PHE A 153 -7.70 11.78 -10.35
N MET A 154 -8.05 11.79 -11.66
CA MET A 154 -7.96 10.59 -12.53
C MET A 154 -6.54 10.01 -12.61
N HIS A 155 -5.52 10.83 -12.39
CA HIS A 155 -4.11 10.45 -12.45
C HIS A 155 -3.59 9.88 -11.11
N GLU A 156 -4.44 9.80 -10.08
CA GLU A 156 -4.05 9.30 -8.75
C GLU A 156 -4.60 7.89 -8.54
N PRO A 157 -3.78 6.83 -8.67
CA PRO A 157 -4.25 5.46 -8.51
C PRO A 157 -4.89 5.22 -7.14
N VAL A 158 -4.34 5.81 -6.08
CA VAL A 158 -4.86 5.67 -4.72
C VAL A 158 -6.30 6.18 -4.62
N TYR A 159 -6.61 7.32 -5.26
CA TYR A 159 -7.96 7.86 -5.25
C TYR A 159 -8.97 6.94 -5.97
N ILE A 160 -8.56 6.36 -7.10
CA ILE A 160 -9.38 5.39 -7.84
C ILE A 160 -9.66 4.14 -7.00
N LEU A 161 -8.66 3.65 -6.27
CA LEU A 161 -8.80 2.48 -5.39
C LEU A 161 -9.76 2.76 -4.23
N GLU A 162 -9.65 3.91 -3.57
CA GLU A 162 -10.58 4.34 -2.53
C GLU A 162 -12.02 4.45 -3.06
N TYR A 163 -12.19 4.94 -4.29
CA TYR A 163 -13.52 4.98 -4.91
C TYR A 163 -14.04 3.57 -5.24
N ALA A 164 -13.19 2.67 -5.74
CA ALA A 164 -13.56 1.27 -5.98
C ALA A 164 -13.94 0.54 -4.68
N ASP A 165 -13.27 0.83 -3.57
CA ASP A 165 -13.59 0.28 -2.25
C ASP A 165 -14.96 0.79 -1.77
N PHE A 166 -15.26 2.08 -1.95
CA PHE A 166 -16.59 2.62 -1.70
C PHE A 166 -17.68 1.95 -2.54
N LEU A 167 -17.47 1.78 -3.86
CA LEU A 167 -18.42 1.09 -4.73
C LEU A 167 -18.58 -0.39 -4.36
N SER A 168 -17.52 -1.03 -3.86
CA SER A 168 -17.57 -2.39 -3.33
C SER A 168 -18.49 -2.47 -2.10
N CYS A 169 -18.48 -1.46 -1.22
CA CYS A 169 -19.43 -1.38 -0.11
C CYS A 169 -20.90 -1.22 -0.57
N LEU A 170 -21.13 -0.75 -1.79
CA LEU A 170 -22.47 -0.64 -2.40
C LEU A 170 -22.86 -1.88 -3.23
N ASN A 171 -21.97 -2.86 -3.39
CA ASN A 171 -22.12 -3.99 -4.32
C ASN A 171 -22.41 -3.52 -5.76
N ASP A 172 -21.83 -2.39 -6.19
CA ASP A 172 -22.04 -1.82 -7.52
C ASP A 172 -20.98 -2.32 -8.52
N ASP A 173 -21.02 -3.63 -8.78
CA ASP A 173 -20.03 -4.32 -9.61
C ASP A 173 -19.92 -3.75 -11.04
N ARG A 174 -21.03 -3.22 -11.56
CA ARG A 174 -21.05 -2.59 -12.88
C ARG A 174 -20.20 -1.33 -12.89
N ASN A 175 -20.37 -0.45 -11.90
CA ASN A 175 -19.59 0.78 -11.82
C ASN A 175 -18.14 0.53 -11.40
N ILE A 176 -17.85 -0.50 -10.61
CA ILE A 176 -16.46 -0.90 -10.30
C ILE A 176 -15.71 -1.26 -11.59
N ARG A 177 -16.30 -2.13 -12.43
CA ARG A 177 -15.70 -2.51 -13.72
C ARG A 177 -15.51 -1.29 -14.62
N ALA A 178 -16.54 -0.44 -14.73
CA ALA A 178 -16.46 0.78 -15.54
C ALA A 178 -15.38 1.75 -15.04
N LEU A 179 -15.21 1.86 -13.72
CA LEU A 179 -14.17 2.69 -13.10
C LEU A 179 -12.77 2.18 -13.44
N PHE A 180 -12.53 0.87 -13.29
CA PHE A 180 -11.23 0.28 -13.62
C PHE A 180 -10.92 0.41 -15.12
N GLU A 181 -11.87 0.13 -16.01
CA GLU A 181 -11.65 0.30 -17.46
C GLU A 181 -11.36 1.76 -17.83
N ARG A 182 -12.08 2.72 -17.22
CA ARG A 182 -11.82 4.15 -17.40
C ARG A 182 -10.42 4.53 -16.93
N ALA A 183 -10.02 4.09 -15.73
CA ALA A 183 -8.70 4.37 -15.17
C ALA A 183 -7.56 3.79 -16.02
N LEU A 184 -7.69 2.53 -16.46
CA LEU A 184 -6.69 1.86 -17.30
C LEU A 184 -6.59 2.46 -18.71
N SER A 185 -7.63 3.16 -19.18
CA SER A 185 -7.59 3.89 -20.45
C SER A 185 -6.91 5.25 -20.33
N SER A 186 -6.81 5.82 -19.13
CA SER A 186 -6.27 7.17 -18.89
C SER A 186 -4.88 7.18 -18.26
N LEU A 187 -4.55 6.19 -17.44
CA LEU A 187 -3.30 6.15 -16.67
C LEU A 187 -2.11 5.62 -17.48
N PRO A 188 -0.89 6.12 -17.22
CA PRO A 188 0.35 5.49 -17.68
C PRO A 188 0.51 4.05 -17.14
N GLN A 189 1.34 3.27 -17.83
CA GLN A 189 1.55 1.85 -17.51
C GLN A 189 2.10 1.67 -16.08
N GLU A 190 3.02 2.53 -15.65
CA GLU A 190 3.69 2.46 -14.34
C GLU A 190 2.71 2.66 -13.18
N GLU A 191 1.77 3.58 -13.32
CA GLU A 191 0.76 3.89 -12.32
C GLU A 191 -0.43 2.90 -12.35
N SER A 192 -0.62 2.23 -13.49
CA SER A 192 -1.69 1.25 -13.68
C SER A 192 -1.45 -0.09 -12.97
N ILE A 193 -0.23 -0.37 -12.47
CA ILE A 193 0.15 -1.67 -11.89
C ILE A 193 -0.76 -2.05 -10.72
N GLU A 194 -0.99 -1.11 -9.78
CA GLU A 194 -1.83 -1.37 -8.62
C GLU A 194 -3.32 -1.46 -9.02
N ILE A 195 -3.75 -0.70 -10.02
CA ILE A 195 -5.10 -0.79 -10.58
C ILE A 195 -5.35 -2.17 -11.19
N TRP A 196 -4.43 -2.67 -12.01
CA TRP A 196 -4.47 -4.01 -12.58
C TRP A 196 -4.53 -5.10 -11.50
N LYS A 197 -3.74 -4.96 -10.46
CA LYS A 197 -3.73 -5.89 -9.32
C LYS A 197 -5.09 -5.90 -8.61
N ARG A 198 -5.66 -4.73 -8.30
CA ARG A 198 -6.97 -4.60 -7.65
C ARG A 198 -8.11 -5.09 -8.55
N PHE A 199 -8.05 -4.82 -9.86
CA PHE A 199 -9.06 -5.28 -10.82
C PHE A 199 -9.03 -6.80 -10.99
N THR A 200 -7.84 -7.40 -11.07
CA THR A 200 -7.67 -8.86 -11.09
C THR A 200 -8.25 -9.49 -9.82
N GLN A 201 -7.96 -8.91 -8.64
CA GLN A 201 -8.50 -9.41 -7.38
C GLN A 201 -10.03 -9.30 -7.33
N PHE A 202 -10.59 -8.21 -7.87
CA PHE A 202 -12.03 -8.02 -7.95
C PHE A 202 -12.70 -9.10 -8.81
N GLU A 203 -12.21 -9.35 -10.03
CA GLU A 203 -12.77 -10.39 -10.91
C GLU A 203 -12.55 -11.81 -10.36
N LYS A 204 -11.45 -12.07 -9.64
CA LYS A 204 -11.26 -13.35 -8.93
C LYS A 204 -12.33 -13.59 -7.85
N THR A 205 -12.82 -12.52 -7.22
CA THR A 205 -13.73 -12.61 -6.07
C THR A 205 -15.19 -12.60 -6.49
N TYR A 206 -15.54 -11.78 -7.48
CA TYR A 206 -16.94 -11.49 -7.86
C TYR A 206 -17.24 -11.70 -9.36
N GLY A 207 -16.22 -11.98 -10.17
CA GLY A 207 -16.35 -12.23 -11.60
C GLY A 207 -16.68 -13.68 -11.92
N ASP A 208 -16.81 -13.96 -13.22
CA ASP A 208 -16.83 -15.32 -13.73
C ASP A 208 -15.42 -15.74 -14.21
N LEU A 209 -15.26 -17.03 -14.53
CA LEU A 209 -13.97 -17.54 -14.97
C LEU A 209 -13.48 -16.84 -16.25
N ALA A 210 -14.39 -16.48 -17.16
CA ALA A 210 -14.02 -15.88 -18.43
C ALA A 210 -13.57 -14.41 -18.26
N SER A 211 -14.26 -13.63 -17.44
CA SER A 211 -13.93 -12.24 -17.11
C SER A 211 -12.59 -12.16 -16.38
N MET A 212 -12.37 -13.04 -15.40
CA MET A 212 -11.11 -13.15 -14.67
C MET A 212 -9.95 -13.47 -15.62
N LEU A 213 -10.06 -14.52 -16.44
CA LEU A 213 -9.00 -14.90 -17.39
C LEU A 213 -8.72 -13.78 -18.40
N LYS A 214 -9.75 -13.07 -18.87
CA LYS A 214 -9.60 -11.93 -19.79
C LYS A 214 -8.82 -10.78 -19.14
N VAL A 215 -9.12 -10.44 -17.89
CA VAL A 215 -8.41 -9.37 -17.17
C VAL A 215 -6.97 -9.78 -16.86
N GLU A 216 -6.72 -11.02 -16.48
CA GLU A 216 -5.35 -11.52 -16.25
C GLU A 216 -4.52 -11.51 -17.52
N GLN A 217 -5.08 -11.90 -18.66
CA GLN A 217 -4.40 -11.86 -19.95
C GLN A 217 -4.04 -10.41 -20.33
N ARG A 218 -5.00 -9.48 -20.25
CA ARG A 218 -4.75 -8.06 -20.54
C ARG A 218 -3.72 -7.45 -19.60
N ARG A 219 -3.73 -7.83 -18.32
CA ARG A 219 -2.72 -7.41 -17.36
C ARG A 219 -1.32 -7.90 -17.77
N LYS A 220 -1.20 -9.15 -18.22
CA LYS A 220 0.09 -9.69 -18.69
C LYS A 220 0.59 -8.89 -19.88
N GLU A 221 -0.25 -8.68 -20.89
CA GLU A 221 0.08 -7.91 -22.09
C GLU A 221 0.50 -6.46 -21.75
N ALA A 222 -0.25 -5.81 -20.87
CA ALA A 222 0.04 -4.45 -20.42
C ALA A 222 1.32 -4.34 -19.59
N LEU A 223 1.78 -5.41 -18.92
CA LEU A 223 2.99 -5.40 -18.10
C LEU A 223 4.21 -6.01 -18.78
N SER A 224 4.02 -6.81 -19.83
CA SER A 224 5.10 -7.47 -20.58
C SER A 224 5.72 -6.59 -21.66
N GLY A 225 5.12 -5.44 -22.00
CA GLY A 225 5.60 -4.53 -23.04
C GLY A 225 7.02 -3.95 -22.84
N THR A 226 7.70 -4.26 -21.74
CA THR A 226 9.10 -3.88 -21.48
C THR A 226 10.13 -4.99 -21.81
N ILE A 227 9.68 -6.20 -22.17
CA ILE A 227 10.56 -7.34 -22.49
C ILE A 227 10.25 -7.78 -23.92
N GLU A 228 11.28 -7.74 -24.77
CA GLU A 228 11.23 -8.05 -26.19
C GLU A 228 10.37 -9.28 -26.53
N GLU A 229 9.61 -9.12 -27.62
CA GLU A 229 8.75 -10.12 -28.25
C GLU A 229 9.52 -11.45 -28.46
N GLY A 230 9.24 -12.46 -27.64
CA GLY A 230 9.87 -13.77 -27.82
C GLY A 230 9.62 -14.85 -26.77
N ALA A 231 9.11 -14.51 -25.59
CA ALA A 231 8.80 -15.51 -24.56
C ALA A 231 7.28 -15.72 -24.44
N SER A 232 6.77 -16.68 -25.22
CA SER A 232 5.49 -17.40 -25.04
C SER A 232 4.42 -16.70 -24.18
N ALA A 233 3.54 -15.95 -24.84
CA ALA A 233 2.34 -15.34 -24.26
C ALA A 233 1.28 -16.34 -23.74
N LEU A 234 1.59 -17.65 -23.67
CA LEU A 234 0.56 -18.70 -23.53
C LEU A 234 0.58 -19.51 -22.23
N GLU A 235 1.67 -19.52 -21.45
CA GLU A 235 1.69 -20.35 -20.24
C GLU A 235 1.38 -19.53 -18.99
N THR A 236 0.11 -19.60 -18.57
CA THR A 236 -0.23 -19.34 -17.17
C THR A 236 0.63 -20.27 -16.31
N SER A 237 1.55 -19.71 -15.52
CA SER A 237 2.39 -20.50 -14.64
C SER A 237 1.49 -21.31 -13.69
N LEU A 238 1.91 -22.53 -13.32
CA LEU A 238 1.21 -23.28 -12.28
C LEU A 238 1.09 -22.46 -10.98
N LEU A 239 2.05 -21.55 -10.72
CA LEU A 239 1.97 -20.60 -9.62
C LEU A 239 0.82 -19.60 -9.78
N ASP A 240 0.59 -19.08 -10.99
CA ASP A 240 -0.56 -18.20 -11.27
C ASP A 240 -1.86 -18.94 -10.95
N LEU A 241 -1.98 -20.20 -11.39
CA LEU A 241 -3.16 -21.04 -11.14
C LEU A 241 -3.37 -21.25 -9.64
N ILE A 242 -2.33 -21.63 -8.91
CA ILE A 242 -2.37 -21.83 -7.45
C ILE A 242 -2.76 -20.53 -6.74
N SER A 243 -2.26 -19.38 -7.20
CA SER A 243 -2.61 -18.07 -6.66
C SER A 243 -4.06 -17.63 -6.94
N ARG A 244 -4.75 -18.24 -7.92
CA ARG A 244 -6.19 -17.99 -8.16
C ARG A 244 -7.06 -18.65 -7.11
N TYR A 245 -6.64 -19.81 -6.61
CA TYR A 245 -7.39 -20.60 -5.63
C TYR A 245 -6.92 -20.36 -4.20
N SER A 246 -5.93 -19.51 -3.98
CA SER A 246 -5.54 -19.12 -2.63
C SER A 246 -6.59 -18.20 -2.02
N PHE A 247 -6.83 -18.39 -0.72
CA PHE A 247 -7.75 -17.54 0.04
C PHE A 247 -7.13 -17.26 1.40
N LYS A 248 -6.82 -15.98 1.65
CA LYS A 248 -6.08 -15.54 2.84
C LYS A 248 -4.76 -16.32 2.97
N ASP A 249 -4.62 -17.10 4.03
CA ASP A 249 -3.47 -17.94 4.36
C ASP A 249 -3.59 -19.38 3.82
N LEU A 250 -4.70 -19.72 3.18
CA LEU A 250 -4.93 -21.05 2.61
C LEU A 250 -4.37 -21.15 1.18
N TRP A 251 -3.63 -22.23 0.95
CA TRP A 251 -3.05 -22.56 -0.34
C TRP A 251 -3.46 -23.98 -0.76
N PRO A 252 -3.71 -24.22 -2.06
CA PRO A 252 -4.07 -25.55 -2.57
C PRO A 252 -2.87 -26.52 -2.62
N CYS A 253 -1.70 -26.13 -2.10
CA CYS A 253 -0.46 -26.91 -2.10
C CYS A 253 0.32 -26.74 -0.79
N SER A 254 1.32 -27.59 -0.55
CA SER A 254 2.19 -27.45 0.62
C SER A 254 3.12 -26.25 0.48
N SER A 255 3.69 -25.78 1.60
CA SER A 255 4.70 -24.72 1.60
C SER A 255 5.94 -25.10 0.78
N LYS A 256 6.31 -26.38 0.80
CA LYS A 256 7.44 -26.90 0.01
C LYS A 256 7.18 -26.81 -1.49
N ASP A 257 5.95 -27.09 -1.93
CA ASP A 257 5.57 -26.98 -3.33
C ASP A 257 5.57 -25.52 -3.78
N LEU A 258 5.09 -24.60 -2.93
CA LEU A 258 5.10 -23.17 -3.19
C LEU A 258 6.54 -22.62 -3.30
N ASP A 259 7.44 -23.05 -2.42
CA ASP A 259 8.86 -22.72 -2.46
C ASP A 259 9.54 -23.26 -3.73
N HIS A 260 9.17 -24.45 -4.17
CA HIS A 260 9.68 -25.02 -5.42
C HIS A 260 9.22 -24.19 -6.63
N LEU A 261 7.93 -23.88 -6.72
CA LEU A 261 7.36 -23.14 -7.85
C LEU A 261 7.90 -21.72 -7.95
N SER A 262 8.04 -21.03 -6.81
CA SER A 262 8.64 -19.68 -6.79
C SER A 262 10.11 -19.69 -7.22
N ARG A 263 10.89 -20.70 -6.83
CA ARG A 263 12.27 -20.89 -7.30
C ARG A 263 12.33 -21.18 -8.79
N GLN A 264 11.44 -22.03 -9.31
CA GLN A 264 11.38 -22.36 -10.72
C GLN A 264 11.07 -21.11 -11.56
N GLU A 265 10.12 -20.29 -11.12
CA GLU A 265 9.78 -19.05 -11.82
C GLU A 265 10.92 -18.02 -11.80
N TRP A 266 11.61 -17.89 -10.66
CA TRP A 266 12.81 -17.05 -10.55
C TRP A 266 13.92 -17.49 -11.50
N LEU A 267 14.14 -18.80 -11.63
CA LEU A 267 15.12 -19.35 -12.57
C LEU A 267 14.73 -19.04 -14.01
N SER A 268 13.47 -19.26 -14.40
CA SER A 268 12.96 -18.96 -15.74
C SER A 268 13.16 -17.50 -16.12
N LYS A 269 12.92 -16.55 -15.20
CA LYS A 269 13.13 -15.11 -15.42
C LYS A 269 14.60 -14.70 -15.52
N ASN A 270 15.52 -15.45 -14.90
CA ASN A 270 16.94 -15.10 -14.82
C ASN A 270 17.84 -15.87 -15.79
N ILE A 271 17.38 -16.98 -16.36
CA ILE A 271 18.12 -17.73 -17.38
C ILE A 271 18.27 -16.90 -18.67
N GLY A 272 17.25 -16.11 -19.05
CA GLY A 272 17.32 -15.20 -20.22
C GLY A 272 18.39 -14.11 -20.10
N LYS A 273 18.58 -13.53 -18.91
CA LYS A 273 19.56 -12.44 -18.69
C LYS A 273 21.04 -12.87 -18.74
N LYS A 274 21.32 -14.17 -18.69
CA LYS A 274 22.70 -14.70 -18.74
C LYS A 274 23.21 -14.99 -20.15
N VAL A 275 22.33 -15.13 -21.14
CA VAL A 275 22.73 -15.46 -22.52
C VAL A 275 23.31 -14.24 -23.25
N ASP A 276 22.78 -13.03 -23.01
CA ASP A 276 23.23 -11.81 -23.68
C ASP A 276 24.62 -11.30 -23.24
N LYS A 277 25.09 -11.71 -22.05
CA LYS A 277 26.46 -11.38 -21.59
C LYS A 277 27.54 -12.34 -22.11
N SER A 278 27.16 -13.45 -22.73
CA SER A 278 28.10 -14.46 -23.25
C SER A 278 28.30 -14.41 -24.76
N ALA A 279 27.60 -13.52 -25.49
CA ALA A 279 27.64 -13.46 -26.96
C ALA A 279 28.59 -12.39 -27.56
N LEU A 280 29.29 -11.59 -26.76
CA LEU A 280 30.37 -10.71 -27.24
C LEU A 280 31.67 -10.95 -26.46
N SER A 281 32.39 -11.98 -26.85
CA SER A 281 33.84 -12.06 -26.74
C SER A 281 34.26 -13.46 -27.19
N ASN A 282 34.57 -13.62 -28.48
CA ASN A 282 35.73 -14.40 -28.89
C ASN A 282 36.00 -14.27 -30.39
N GLY A 283 37.17 -13.71 -30.73
CA GLY A 283 37.74 -13.81 -32.07
C GLY A 283 38.81 -12.78 -32.40
N SER A 284 40.03 -12.93 -31.89
CA SER A 284 41.24 -13.17 -32.72
C SER A 284 42.56 -12.87 -31.97
N ALA A 285 43.46 -13.85 -32.02
CA ALA A 285 44.86 -13.87 -31.59
C ALA A 285 45.76 -12.96 -32.49
N MET A 286 47.03 -12.58 -32.27
CA MET A 286 48.22 -12.88 -31.43
C MET A 286 49.09 -11.58 -31.41
N THR A 287 50.00 -11.28 -30.47
CA THR A 287 51.38 -11.84 -30.34
C THR A 287 52.11 -11.44 -29.04
N ASP A 288 52.84 -12.43 -28.52
CA ASP A 288 54.18 -12.44 -27.90
C ASP A 288 54.58 -11.84 -26.53
N LYS A 289 55.23 -12.77 -25.79
CA LYS A 289 56.39 -12.69 -24.88
C LYS A 289 56.20 -12.38 -23.38
N SER A 290 56.18 -13.49 -22.62
CA SER A 290 57.04 -13.85 -21.46
C SER A 290 57.32 -12.77 -20.38
N THR A 291 56.99 -13.04 -19.11
CA THR A 291 57.91 -13.60 -18.08
C THR A 291 57.16 -14.00 -16.79
N SER A 292 57.52 -15.18 -16.24
CA SER A 292 57.46 -15.68 -14.84
C SER A 292 56.15 -15.73 -14.02
N ALA A 293 55.77 -16.96 -13.66
CA ALA A 293 54.84 -17.36 -12.57
C ALA A 293 55.52 -17.28 -11.17
N PRO A 294 54.85 -17.50 -10.00
CA PRO A 294 54.04 -18.69 -9.71
C PRO A 294 52.74 -18.55 -8.85
N SER A 295 51.88 -19.57 -9.05
CA SER A 295 51.02 -20.32 -8.10
C SER A 295 49.82 -19.69 -7.37
N GLY A 296 48.62 -20.18 -7.74
CA GLY A 296 47.71 -20.84 -6.79
C GLY A 296 46.26 -20.35 -6.69
N VAL A 297 45.33 -20.85 -7.52
CA VAL A 297 43.88 -20.83 -7.26
C VAL A 297 43.25 -22.14 -7.77
N PRO A 298 42.38 -22.82 -6.99
CA PRO A 298 41.48 -23.83 -7.54
C PRO A 298 40.06 -23.27 -7.72
N THR A 299 39.60 -23.21 -8.97
CA THR A 299 38.20 -23.00 -9.36
C THR A 299 37.42 -24.32 -9.24
N ALA A 300 36.40 -24.35 -8.37
CA ALA A 300 35.42 -25.45 -8.30
C ALA A 300 34.24 -25.17 -9.24
N SER A 301 34.06 -26.02 -10.25
CA SER A 301 32.88 -26.04 -11.12
C SER A 301 31.73 -26.80 -10.42
N LEU A 302 30.56 -26.17 -10.31
CA LEU A 302 29.34 -26.80 -9.82
C LEU A 302 28.87 -27.86 -10.82
N LYS A 303 29.10 -29.14 -10.52
CA LYS A 303 28.52 -30.30 -11.23
C LYS A 303 27.00 -30.31 -11.02
N VAL A 304 26.25 -29.95 -12.06
CA VAL A 304 24.81 -30.26 -12.14
C VAL A 304 24.68 -31.76 -12.32
N LEU A 305 24.24 -32.47 -11.27
CA LEU A 305 23.88 -33.88 -11.34
C LEU A 305 22.59 -34.00 -12.16
N ARG A 306 22.66 -34.66 -13.32
CA ARG A 306 21.48 -35.02 -14.11
C ARG A 306 21.04 -36.43 -13.70
N PRO A 307 19.74 -36.70 -13.54
CA PRO A 307 19.27 -38.06 -13.34
C PRO A 307 19.60 -38.92 -14.56
N ASP A 308 20.02 -40.15 -14.31
CA ASP A 308 20.33 -41.13 -15.35
C ASP A 308 19.05 -41.57 -16.06
N THR A 309 18.83 -41.03 -17.26
CA THR A 309 17.66 -41.34 -18.09
C THR A 309 17.74 -42.72 -18.74
N SER A 310 18.88 -43.41 -18.67
CA SER A 310 19.00 -44.80 -19.12
C SER A 310 18.29 -45.81 -18.20
N GLN A 311 17.96 -45.39 -16.97
CA GLN A 311 17.22 -46.17 -15.97
C GLN A 311 15.70 -45.89 -16.01
N MET A 312 15.23 -44.99 -16.87
CA MET A 312 13.80 -44.70 -17.00
C MET A 312 13.09 -45.77 -17.84
N VAL A 313 12.21 -46.52 -17.21
CA VAL A 313 11.34 -47.49 -17.89
C VAL A 313 10.06 -46.79 -18.36
N ILE A 314 9.60 -47.12 -19.57
CA ILE A 314 8.32 -46.65 -20.10
C ILE A 314 7.20 -47.16 -19.18
N TYR A 315 6.39 -46.24 -18.66
CA TYR A 315 5.22 -46.59 -17.85
C TYR A 315 4.14 -47.22 -18.73
N ASP A 316 3.95 -48.54 -18.63
CA ASP A 316 2.82 -49.26 -19.23
C ASP A 316 1.77 -49.58 -18.14
N PRO A 317 0.58 -48.94 -18.17
CA PRO A 317 -0.46 -49.14 -17.15
C PRO A 317 -1.05 -50.56 -17.12
N ARG A 318 -0.64 -51.46 -18.03
CA ARG A 318 -1.17 -52.84 -18.14
C ARG A 318 -0.31 -53.90 -17.45
N GLN A 319 0.87 -53.56 -16.92
CA GLN A 319 1.72 -54.51 -16.19
C GLN A 319 1.61 -54.34 -14.67
N HIS A 320 0.48 -54.73 -14.10
CA HIS A 320 0.37 -54.97 -12.65
C HIS A 320 0.60 -56.46 -12.36
N HIS A 321 1.85 -56.86 -12.16
CA HIS A 321 2.17 -58.09 -11.43
C HIS A 321 3.09 -57.77 -10.25
N GLY A 322 2.56 -58.05 -9.06
CA GLY A 322 3.19 -57.71 -7.79
C GLY A 322 4.47 -58.52 -7.58
N THR A 323 5.56 -57.82 -7.30
CA THR A 323 6.68 -58.35 -6.55
C THR A 323 7.28 -57.22 -5.73
N SER A 324 7.35 -57.46 -4.43
CA SER A 324 7.99 -56.66 -3.39
C SER A 324 9.40 -56.19 -3.80
N PHE A 325 9.65 -54.89 -3.74
CA PHE A 325 11.02 -54.37 -3.63
C PHE A 325 11.24 -53.79 -2.23
N CYS A 326 12.15 -54.44 -1.51
CA CYS A 326 12.68 -54.05 -0.22
C CYS A 326 13.17 -52.59 -0.23
N LEU A 327 12.65 -51.80 0.70
CA LEU A 327 13.31 -50.59 1.18
C LEU A 327 14.62 -50.96 1.88
N SER A 328 15.74 -50.94 1.15
CA SER A 328 17.06 -50.84 1.78
C SER A 328 17.34 -49.38 2.12
N LYS A 329 17.34 -49.12 3.44
CA LYS A 329 18.01 -47.98 4.06
C LYS A 329 19.46 -47.89 3.55
N ASN A 330 19.92 -46.68 3.22
CA ASN A 330 21.22 -46.12 3.62
C ASN A 330 21.24 -44.60 3.31
N ILE A 331 21.22 -43.75 4.35
CA ILE A 331 22.34 -42.91 4.84
C ILE A 331 22.57 -41.65 3.98
N CYS A 332 22.00 -40.51 4.40
CA CYS A 332 22.68 -39.33 5.00
C CYS A 332 23.64 -38.56 4.06
N LEU A 333 23.28 -37.33 3.71
CA LEU A 333 23.66 -36.10 4.42
C LEU A 333 22.71 -34.95 4.05
#